data_AF-A0AAW6S0R9-F1
#
_entry.id   AF-A0AAW6S0R9-F1
#
_cell.length_a   1.000
_cell.length_b   1.000
_cell.length_c   1.000
_cell.angle_alpha   90.00
_cell.angle_beta   90.00
_cell.angle_gamma   90.00
#
_symmetry.space_group_name_H-M   'P 1'
#
loop_
_entity.id
_entity.type
_entity.pdbx_description
1 polymer ?
#
loop_
_entity_poly.entity_id
_entity_poly.type
_entity_poly.pdbx_seq_one_letter_code
_entity_poly.pdbx_strand_id
1 'polypeptide(L)'
;EWLHAFEQQPLSLLNFKKFQSKKILIVAPHPDDEILGCGGLMQQLIMLNCQLVIVAVSNGTQSHPHSTKYSPDQLDQIRPQESLAALQCLDISEYVQRIALNLPDGQIHLHREHLWQELDKLVKAEDILICSYALDGHPDHEAVGKTVQAFALAHDISYLHVLIWAWHWARPLDPRIHWQKARAYNLTQAQLIKKRQAIMQFKSQIE
;
A
#
# COMPACT_ATOMS: atom_id res chain seq x y z
N GLU A 1 -0.91 -12.89 -18.57
CA GLU A 1 0.34 -12.33 -19.12
C GLU A 1 1.42 -12.14 -18.05
N TRP A 2 1.20 -11.30 -17.03
CA TRP A 2 2.17 -11.03 -15.96
C TRP A 2 2.75 -12.26 -15.26
N LEU A 3 1.90 -13.17 -14.76
CA LEU A 3 2.36 -14.39 -14.07
C LEU A 3 3.26 -15.24 -14.98
N HIS A 4 2.84 -15.44 -16.23
CA HIS A 4 3.63 -16.18 -17.21
C HIS A 4 4.98 -15.51 -17.49
N ALA A 5 5.02 -14.18 -17.62
CA ALA A 5 6.27 -13.46 -17.83
C ALA A 5 7.24 -13.63 -16.64
N PHE A 6 6.75 -13.63 -15.40
CA PHE A 6 7.59 -13.86 -14.21
C PHE A 6 7.92 -15.34 -13.96
N GLU A 7 7.19 -16.29 -14.54
CA GLU A 7 7.62 -17.69 -14.62
C GLU A 7 8.82 -17.84 -15.57
N GLN A 8 8.81 -17.14 -16.71
CA GLN A 8 9.90 -17.19 -17.69
C GLN A 8 11.12 -16.37 -17.25
N GLN A 9 10.91 -15.24 -16.58
CA GLN A 9 11.96 -14.34 -16.08
C GLN A 9 11.67 -13.95 -14.63
N PRO A 10 12.01 -14.83 -13.67
CA PRO A 10 11.69 -14.61 -12.26
C PRO A 10 12.50 -13.46 -11.66
N LEU A 11 11.82 -12.63 -10.86
CA LEU A 11 12.47 -11.63 -10.03
C LEU A 11 13.16 -12.28 -8.84
N SER A 12 14.23 -11.65 -8.34
CA SER A 12 14.86 -12.08 -7.09
C SER A 12 13.87 -11.99 -5.92
N LEU A 13 13.91 -12.96 -5.01
CA LEU A 13 13.01 -13.00 -3.87
C LEU A 13 13.33 -11.89 -2.86
N LEU A 14 12.27 -11.37 -2.22
CA LEU A 14 12.38 -10.45 -1.11
C LEU A 14 13.10 -11.12 0.08
N ASN A 15 14.12 -10.45 0.63
CA ASN A 15 14.86 -10.96 1.77
C ASN A 15 14.19 -10.53 3.09
N PHE A 16 13.51 -11.48 3.73
CA PHE A 16 12.77 -11.25 4.97
C PHE A 16 13.64 -11.00 6.21
N LYS A 17 14.94 -11.37 6.21
CA LYS A 17 15.81 -11.16 7.38
C LYS A 17 15.89 -9.70 7.81
N LYS A 18 15.75 -8.77 6.87
CA LYS A 18 15.81 -7.32 7.14
C LYS A 18 14.58 -6.80 7.92
N PHE A 19 13.47 -7.52 7.86
CA PHE A 19 12.22 -7.13 8.49
C PHE A 19 12.07 -7.66 9.92
N GLN A 20 12.85 -8.68 10.30
CA GLN A 20 12.69 -9.35 11.59
C GLN A 20 12.63 -8.36 12.75
N SER A 21 11.51 -8.38 13.48
CA SER A 21 11.25 -7.52 14.64
C SER A 21 11.36 -6.02 14.37
N LYS A 22 11.14 -5.60 13.12
CA LYS A 22 11.08 -4.18 12.74
C LYS A 22 9.66 -3.64 12.84
N LYS A 23 9.57 -2.32 12.95
CA LYS A 23 8.32 -1.61 12.70
C LYS A 23 8.24 -1.24 11.21
N ILE A 24 7.11 -1.56 10.60
CA ILE A 24 6.85 -1.36 9.18
C ILE A 24 5.69 -0.38 9.04
N LEU A 25 5.93 0.74 8.37
CA LEU A 25 4.88 1.69 8.03
C LEU A 25 4.46 1.50 6.59
N ILE A 26 3.20 1.15 6.38
CA ILE A 26 2.57 1.04 5.07
C ILE A 26 1.80 2.34 4.84
N VAL A 27 2.28 3.18 3.93
CA VAL A 27 1.69 4.48 3.59
C VAL A 27 0.81 4.28 2.35
N ALA A 28 -0.50 4.20 2.59
CA ALA A 28 -1.50 3.86 1.58
C ALA A 28 -2.23 5.12 1.11
N PRO A 29 -2.15 5.47 -0.19
CA PRO A 29 -2.85 6.63 -0.75
C PRO A 29 -4.37 6.58 -0.49
N HIS A 30 -5.00 5.45 -0.79
CA HIS A 30 -6.44 5.23 -0.69
C HIS A 30 -6.78 3.94 0.07
N PRO A 31 -8.01 3.80 0.62
CA PRO A 31 -8.42 2.57 1.29
C PRO A 31 -8.64 1.44 0.28
N ASP A 32 -7.73 0.46 0.27
CA ASP A 32 -7.64 -0.75 -0.57
C ASP A 32 -6.19 -1.02 -0.95
N ASP A 33 -5.40 0.04 -1.17
CA ASP A 33 -4.00 0.00 -1.57
C ASP A 33 -3.12 -0.81 -0.61
N GLU A 34 -3.38 -0.71 0.70
CA GLU A 34 -2.66 -1.49 1.71
C GLU A 34 -2.92 -3.00 1.54
N ILE A 35 -4.12 -3.37 1.10
CA ILE A 35 -4.52 -4.77 0.90
C ILE A 35 -4.06 -5.25 -0.49
N LEU A 36 -4.26 -4.44 -1.53
CA LEU A 36 -3.83 -4.72 -2.90
C LEU A 36 -2.31 -4.87 -2.99
N GLY A 37 -1.57 -3.90 -2.44
CA GLY A 37 -0.10 -3.90 -2.43
C GLY A 37 0.47 -4.87 -1.40
N CYS A 38 -0.02 -4.84 -0.16
CA CYS A 38 0.67 -5.46 0.98
C CYS A 38 -0.12 -6.55 1.72
N GLY A 39 -1.39 -6.85 1.39
CA GLY A 39 -2.23 -7.76 2.20
C GLY A 39 -1.65 -9.16 2.41
N GLY A 40 -0.94 -9.70 1.42
CA GLY A 40 -0.19 -10.96 1.56
C GLY A 40 1.11 -10.80 2.35
N LEU A 41 1.81 -9.68 2.16
CA LEU A 41 3.06 -9.36 2.84
C LEU A 41 2.84 -9.12 4.33
N MET A 42 1.77 -8.40 4.72
CA MET A 42 1.44 -8.14 6.12
C MET A 42 1.27 -9.43 6.94
N GLN A 43 0.60 -10.44 6.36
CA GLN A 43 0.48 -11.77 6.98
C GLN A 43 1.85 -12.39 7.28
N GLN A 44 2.83 -12.23 6.38
CA GLN A 44 4.20 -12.72 6.59
C GLN A 44 4.98 -11.89 7.62
N LEU A 45 4.81 -10.57 7.61
CA LEU A 45 5.53 -9.66 8.50
C LEU A 45 5.15 -9.90 9.97
N ILE A 46 3.90 -10.23 10.26
CA ILE A 46 3.47 -10.58 11.63
C ILE A 46 4.17 -11.84 12.13
N MET A 47 4.33 -12.86 11.26
CA MET A 47 5.10 -14.06 11.60
C MET A 47 6.58 -13.77 11.87
N LEU A 48 7.09 -12.64 11.39
CA LEU A 48 8.45 -12.14 11.65
C LEU A 48 8.50 -11.20 12.87
N ASN A 49 7.47 -11.20 13.70
CA ASN A 49 7.33 -10.35 14.89
C ASN A 49 7.45 -8.85 14.57
N CYS A 50 7.02 -8.44 13.37
CA CYS A 50 7.02 -7.02 12.98
C CYS A 50 5.84 -6.29 13.63
N GLN A 51 6.07 -5.03 14.02
CA GLN A 51 4.98 -4.12 14.34
C GLN A 51 4.50 -3.45 13.05
N LEU A 52 3.20 -3.50 12.76
CA LEU A 52 2.64 -2.92 11.55
C LEU A 52 1.85 -1.64 11.85
N VAL A 53 2.12 -0.60 11.07
CA VAL A 53 1.34 0.65 11.08
C VAL A 53 0.89 0.96 9.66
N ILE A 54 -0.41 1.13 9.44
CA ILE A 54 -0.95 1.65 8.20
C ILE A 54 -1.19 3.15 8.38
N VAL A 55 -0.55 3.97 7.56
CA VAL A 55 -0.85 5.39 7.42
C VAL A 55 -1.80 5.53 6.24
N ALA A 56 -3.09 5.67 6.54
CA ALA A 56 -4.13 5.89 5.54
C ALA A 56 -4.15 7.39 5.18
N VAL A 57 -3.64 7.72 3.99
CA VAL A 57 -3.39 9.10 3.58
C VAL A 57 -4.71 9.83 3.29
N SER A 58 -5.61 9.21 2.53
CA SER A 58 -6.96 9.71 2.29
C SER A 58 -8.03 8.65 2.58
N ASN A 59 -9.30 9.06 2.58
CA ASN A 59 -10.43 8.14 2.71
C ASN A 59 -11.04 7.72 1.36
N GLY A 60 -10.42 8.10 0.22
CA GLY A 60 -10.85 7.61 -1.10
C GLY A 60 -12.22 8.12 -1.56
N THR A 61 -12.59 9.33 -1.14
CA THR A 61 -13.91 9.96 -1.31
C THR A 61 -14.25 10.33 -2.76
N GLN A 62 -13.24 10.37 -3.64
CA GLN A 62 -13.36 10.73 -5.05
C GLN A 62 -13.27 9.52 -5.99
N SER A 63 -13.35 8.29 -5.45
CA SER A 63 -13.34 7.06 -6.26
C SER A 63 -14.51 6.94 -7.23
N HIS A 64 -15.64 7.59 -6.93
CA HIS A 64 -16.88 7.49 -7.71
C HIS A 64 -17.41 8.88 -8.10
N PRO A 65 -16.68 9.64 -8.93
CA PRO A 65 -17.16 10.94 -9.36
C PRO A 65 -18.52 10.77 -10.06
N HIS A 66 -19.52 11.57 -9.65
CA HIS A 66 -20.88 11.56 -10.19
C HIS A 66 -21.72 10.31 -9.91
N SER A 67 -21.33 9.44 -8.98
CA SER A 67 -22.17 8.31 -8.59
C SER A 67 -23.46 8.75 -7.90
N THR A 68 -24.56 8.11 -8.28
CA THR A 68 -25.86 8.24 -7.61
C THR A 68 -26.03 7.26 -6.45
N LYS A 69 -25.15 6.25 -6.35
CA LYS A 69 -25.16 5.20 -5.32
C LYS A 69 -24.32 5.59 -4.11
N TYR A 70 -23.18 6.26 -4.34
CA TYR A 70 -22.22 6.63 -3.32
C TYR A 70 -21.86 8.11 -3.43
N SER A 71 -22.23 8.90 -2.42
CA SER A 71 -21.74 10.27 -2.28
C SER A 71 -20.34 10.30 -1.65
N PRO A 72 -19.56 11.39 -1.83
CA PRO A 72 -18.28 11.55 -1.15
C PRO A 72 -18.36 11.40 0.38
N ASP A 73 -19.41 11.97 1.01
CA ASP A 73 -19.63 11.88 2.47
C ASP A 73 -19.89 10.44 2.92
N GLN A 74 -20.61 9.64 2.10
CA GLN A 74 -20.80 8.22 2.39
C GLN A 74 -19.49 7.45 2.26
N LEU A 75 -18.70 7.72 1.21
CA LEU A 75 -17.42 7.06 0.98
C LEU A 75 -16.40 7.37 2.09
N ASP A 76 -16.43 8.59 2.63
CA ASP A 76 -15.58 9.01 3.76
C ASP A 76 -15.77 8.13 5.00
N GLN A 77 -16.96 7.57 5.17
CA GLN A 77 -17.28 6.66 6.27
C GLN A 77 -17.14 5.19 5.87
N ILE A 78 -17.61 4.82 4.68
CA ILE A 78 -17.65 3.42 4.22
C ILE A 78 -16.25 2.88 3.98
N ARG A 79 -15.42 3.58 3.21
CA ARG A 79 -14.14 3.03 2.75
C ARG A 79 -13.14 2.77 3.88
N PRO A 80 -13.03 3.62 4.93
CA PRO A 80 -12.24 3.28 6.10
C PRO A 80 -12.74 2.03 6.84
N GLN A 81 -14.06 1.80 6.91
CA GLN A 81 -14.62 0.58 7.51
C GLN A 81 -14.35 -0.66 6.66
N GLU A 82 -14.36 -0.54 5.33
CA GLU A 82 -13.97 -1.62 4.41
C GLU A 82 -12.50 -2.03 4.62
N SER A 83 -11.61 -1.05 4.81
CA SER A 83 -10.20 -1.29 5.18
C SER A 83 -10.09 -2.06 6.50
N LEU A 84 -10.83 -1.67 7.54
CA LEU A 84 -10.84 -2.37 8.82
C LEU A 84 -11.39 -3.80 8.70
N ALA A 85 -12.47 -4.00 7.94
CA ALA A 85 -13.03 -5.33 7.66
C ALA A 85 -12.05 -6.20 6.87
N ALA A 86 -11.32 -5.63 5.92
CA ALA A 86 -10.29 -6.33 5.17
C ALA A 86 -9.14 -6.81 6.08
N LEU A 87 -8.71 -6.00 7.05
CA LEU A 87 -7.71 -6.40 8.05
C LEU A 87 -8.22 -7.52 8.97
N GLN A 88 -9.51 -7.53 9.31
CA GLN A 88 -10.14 -8.64 10.01
C GLN A 88 -10.12 -9.92 9.16
N CYS A 89 -10.46 -9.86 7.87
CA CYS A 89 -10.40 -11.02 6.97
C CYS A 89 -8.99 -11.60 6.78
N LEU A 90 -7.95 -10.78 6.94
CA LEU A 90 -6.57 -11.25 6.93
C LEU A 90 -6.16 -11.95 8.24
N ASP A 91 -6.99 -11.88 9.29
CA ASP A 91 -6.71 -12.26 10.68
C ASP A 91 -5.53 -11.48 11.29
N ILE A 92 -5.42 -10.18 10.94
CA ILE A 92 -4.29 -9.35 11.39
C ILE A 92 -4.69 -8.08 12.13
N SER A 93 -5.99 -7.80 12.28
CA SER A 93 -6.48 -6.53 12.82
C SER A 93 -5.91 -6.18 14.21
N GLU A 94 -5.62 -7.16 15.06
CA GLU A 94 -5.03 -6.93 16.39
C GLU A 94 -3.54 -6.57 16.37
N TYR A 95 -2.85 -6.83 15.25
CA TYR A 95 -1.41 -6.63 15.08
C TYR A 95 -1.08 -5.37 14.28
N VAL A 96 -2.10 -4.67 13.77
CA VAL A 96 -1.92 -3.52 12.89
C VAL A 96 -2.59 -2.28 13.49
N GLN A 97 -1.80 -1.22 13.65
CA GLN A 97 -2.35 0.10 13.98
C GLN A 97 -2.68 0.85 12.69
N ARG A 98 -3.91 1.35 12.54
CA ARG A 98 -4.29 2.24 11.43
C ARG A 98 -4.35 3.68 11.92
N ILE A 99 -3.61 4.57 11.26
CA ILE A 99 -3.57 6.02 11.51
C ILE A 99 -4.13 6.71 10.27
N ALA A 100 -5.21 7.48 10.44
CA ALA A 100 -5.84 8.21 9.35
C ALA A 100 -5.32 9.66 9.32
N LEU A 101 -4.81 10.09 8.18
CA LEU A 101 -4.42 11.50 7.96
C LEU A 101 -5.58 12.34 7.39
N ASN A 102 -6.56 11.68 6.75
CA ASN A 102 -7.74 12.30 6.16
C ASN A 102 -7.41 13.44 5.18
N LEU A 103 -6.33 13.30 4.40
CA LEU A 103 -6.02 14.25 3.34
C LEU A 103 -7.07 14.15 2.22
N PRO A 104 -7.35 15.26 1.51
CA PRO A 104 -8.33 15.26 0.45
C PRO A 104 -7.92 14.36 -0.72
N ASP A 105 -8.77 13.39 -1.04
CA ASP A 105 -8.62 12.51 -2.21
C ASP A 105 -8.60 13.32 -3.52
N GLY A 106 -7.72 12.95 -4.45
CA GLY A 106 -7.44 13.64 -5.71
C GLY A 106 -6.49 14.84 -5.57
N GLN A 107 -6.10 15.20 -4.35
CA GLN A 107 -5.34 16.43 -4.07
C GLN A 107 -4.13 16.19 -3.17
N ILE A 108 -3.68 14.94 -2.96
CA ILE A 108 -2.56 14.64 -2.04
C ILE A 108 -1.28 15.38 -2.45
N HIS A 109 -1.09 15.65 -3.75
CA HIS A 109 0.04 16.43 -4.27
C HIS A 109 0.14 17.86 -3.69
N LEU A 110 -0.99 18.46 -3.27
CA LEU A 110 -1.05 19.78 -2.60
C LEU A 110 -0.70 19.70 -1.12
N HIS A 111 -0.74 18.51 -0.52
CA HIS A 111 -0.58 18.27 0.91
C HIS A 111 0.70 17.48 1.26
N ARG A 112 1.69 17.44 0.35
CA ARG A 112 2.94 16.68 0.54
C ARG A 112 3.74 17.14 1.76
N GLU A 113 3.73 18.44 2.08
CA GLU A 113 4.38 18.95 3.29
C GLU A 113 3.70 18.44 4.56
N HIS A 114 2.36 18.38 4.57
CA HIS A 114 1.62 17.81 5.69
C HIS A 114 1.94 16.32 5.85
N LEU A 115 1.93 15.55 4.75
CA LEU A 115 2.33 14.14 4.77
C LEU A 115 3.76 13.97 5.32
N TRP A 116 4.71 14.83 4.91
CA TRP A 116 6.07 14.83 5.45
C TRP A 116 6.09 15.04 6.97
N GLN A 117 5.36 16.05 7.47
CA GLN A 117 5.31 16.35 8.91
C GLN A 117 4.70 15.21 9.72
N GLU A 118 3.70 14.51 9.19
CA GLU A 118 3.13 13.32 9.84
C GLU A 118 4.11 12.15 9.82
N LEU A 119 4.86 11.94 8.73
CA LEU A 119 5.93 10.94 8.70
C LEU A 119 7.03 11.24 9.72
N ASP A 120 7.44 12.51 9.86
CA ASP A 120 8.46 12.94 10.83
C ASP A 120 8.07 12.62 12.28
N LYS A 121 6.78 12.72 12.62
CA LYS A 121 6.25 12.34 13.95
C LYS A 121 6.21 10.83 14.17
N LEU A 122 5.94 10.07 13.10
CA LEU A 122 5.61 8.65 13.19
C LEU A 122 6.83 7.74 13.01
N VAL A 123 7.82 8.16 12.22
CA VAL A 123 8.90 7.29 11.73
C VAL A 123 10.15 7.41 12.60
N LYS A 124 10.80 6.28 12.87
CA LYS A 124 12.13 6.19 13.49
C LYS A 124 13.17 5.66 12.50
N ALA A 125 14.45 5.87 12.80
CA ALA A 125 15.57 5.51 11.91
C ALA A 125 15.63 4.01 11.57
N GLU A 126 15.20 3.14 12.47
CA GLU A 126 15.21 1.69 12.29
C GLU A 126 13.97 1.11 11.60
N ASP A 127 12.96 1.94 11.31
CA ASP A 127 11.70 1.56 10.68
C ASP A 127 11.92 1.24 9.18
N ILE A 128 10.94 0.56 8.57
CA ILE A 128 10.91 0.33 7.13
C ILE A 128 9.60 0.89 6.58
N LEU A 129 9.69 1.69 5.51
CA LEU A 129 8.53 2.28 4.85
C LEU A 129 8.12 1.47 3.63
N ILE A 130 6.82 1.29 3.41
CA ILE A 130 6.28 0.70 2.18
C ILE A 130 5.23 1.67 1.66
N CYS A 131 5.33 2.04 0.38
CA CYS A 131 4.41 3.01 -0.24
C CYS A 131 4.18 2.68 -1.71
N SER A 132 3.20 3.34 -2.32
CA SER A 132 2.93 3.26 -3.76
C SER A 132 4.16 3.64 -4.59
N TYR A 133 4.24 3.11 -5.80
CA TYR A 133 5.35 3.41 -6.70
C TYR A 133 5.38 4.90 -7.06
N ALA A 134 6.57 5.52 -7.03
CA ALA A 134 6.72 6.93 -7.35
C ALA A 134 6.33 7.30 -8.80
N LEU A 135 6.17 6.32 -9.69
CA LEU A 135 5.69 6.49 -11.07
C LEU A 135 4.49 5.55 -11.34
N ASP A 136 3.60 5.35 -10.36
CA ASP A 136 2.51 4.37 -10.45
C ASP A 136 1.44 4.73 -11.49
N GLY A 137 1.42 5.97 -12.02
CA GLY A 137 0.46 6.43 -13.02
C GLY A 137 -0.85 7.02 -12.46
N HIS A 138 -1.09 6.92 -11.15
CA HIS A 138 -2.14 7.68 -10.47
C HIS A 138 -1.54 8.88 -9.73
N PRO A 139 -2.05 10.12 -9.90
CA PRO A 139 -1.44 11.32 -9.31
C PRO A 139 -1.21 11.26 -7.79
N ASP A 140 -2.18 10.76 -7.04
CA ASP A 140 -2.04 10.61 -5.59
C ASP A 140 -1.06 9.50 -5.18
N HIS A 141 -1.04 8.38 -5.91
CA HIS A 141 -0.05 7.31 -5.68
C HIS A 141 1.36 7.84 -5.91
N GLU A 142 1.56 8.63 -6.96
CA GLU A 142 2.85 9.25 -7.22
C GLU A 142 3.18 10.31 -6.18
N ALA A 143 2.20 11.08 -5.71
CA ALA A 143 2.42 12.08 -4.65
C ALA A 143 2.88 11.42 -3.35
N VAL A 144 2.23 10.34 -2.92
CA VAL A 144 2.63 9.55 -1.74
C VAL A 144 3.99 8.91 -1.97
N GLY A 145 4.17 8.18 -3.08
CA GLY A 145 5.40 7.47 -3.39
C GLY A 145 6.62 8.39 -3.46
N LYS A 146 6.51 9.53 -4.15
CA LYS A 146 7.59 10.54 -4.23
C LYS A 146 7.89 11.15 -2.87
N THR A 147 6.88 11.44 -2.05
CA THR A 147 7.06 12.05 -0.73
C THR A 147 7.73 11.09 0.24
N VAL A 148 7.24 9.85 0.33
CA VAL A 148 7.82 8.81 1.20
C VAL A 148 9.23 8.45 0.75
N GLN A 149 9.49 8.34 -0.55
CA GLN A 149 10.83 8.12 -1.08
C GLN A 149 11.78 9.25 -0.71
N ALA A 150 11.39 10.51 -0.91
CA ALA A 150 12.23 11.65 -0.57
C ALA A 150 12.51 11.72 0.94
N PHE A 151 11.50 11.45 1.78
CA PHE A 151 11.64 11.37 3.23
C PHE A 151 12.63 10.27 3.62
N ALA A 152 12.45 9.06 3.10
CA ALA A 152 13.32 7.94 3.42
C ALA A 152 14.78 8.20 3.03
N LEU A 153 15.03 8.82 1.87
CA LEU A 153 16.36 9.18 1.42
C LEU A 153 17.00 10.27 2.28
N ALA A 154 16.23 11.28 2.71
CA ALA A 154 16.74 12.37 3.54
C ALA A 154 17.13 11.91 4.96
N HIS A 155 16.50 10.84 5.46
CA HIS A 155 16.70 10.31 6.81
C HIS A 155 17.49 8.98 6.84
N ASP A 156 17.99 8.49 5.70
CA ASP A 156 18.67 7.19 5.54
C ASP A 156 17.83 5.98 6.03
N ILE A 157 16.54 6.00 5.72
CA ILE A 157 15.55 4.98 6.12
C ILE A 157 15.31 4.01 4.96
N SER A 158 15.16 2.72 5.29
CA SER A 158 14.81 1.70 4.29
C SER A 158 13.38 1.87 3.81
N TYR A 159 13.18 1.86 2.49
CA TYR A 159 11.84 1.91 1.90
C TYR A 159 11.67 0.92 0.75
N LEU A 160 10.42 0.56 0.48
CA LEU A 160 9.99 -0.24 -0.66
C LEU A 160 8.82 0.43 -1.37
N HIS A 161 8.85 0.36 -2.69
CA HIS A 161 7.69 0.67 -3.51
C HIS A 161 6.88 -0.60 -3.79
N VAL A 162 5.56 -0.46 -3.82
CA VAL A 162 4.63 -1.46 -4.36
C VAL A 162 3.99 -0.93 -5.63
N LEU A 163 3.86 -1.81 -6.63
CA LEU A 163 3.15 -1.52 -7.87
C LEU A 163 1.66 -1.76 -7.64
N ILE A 164 0.81 -0.77 -7.89
CA ILE A 164 -0.65 -0.90 -7.77
C ILE A 164 -1.32 -0.44 -9.05
N TRP A 165 -1.15 0.82 -9.45
CA TRP A 165 -1.67 1.31 -10.72
C TRP A 165 -0.79 0.95 -11.92
N ALA A 166 0.49 0.63 -11.69
CA ALA A 166 1.39 0.22 -12.76
C ALA A 166 0.87 -0.95 -13.61
N TRP A 167 0.06 -1.85 -13.03
CA TRP A 167 -0.53 -2.98 -13.76
C TRP A 167 -1.50 -2.56 -14.88
N HIS A 168 -2.01 -1.33 -14.86
CA HIS A 168 -2.96 -0.82 -15.86
C HIS A 168 -2.29 -0.24 -17.12
N TRP A 169 -1.06 0.27 -17.01
CA TRP A 169 -0.37 0.92 -18.14
C TRP A 169 0.95 0.24 -18.51
N ALA A 170 1.56 -0.52 -17.61
CA ALA A 170 2.77 -1.26 -17.90
C ALA A 170 2.42 -2.59 -18.57
N ARG A 171 3.40 -3.12 -19.28
CA ARG A 171 3.44 -4.52 -19.70
C ARG A 171 4.58 -5.22 -18.95
N PRO A 172 4.64 -6.56 -18.93
CA PRO A 172 5.78 -7.25 -18.36
C PRO A 172 7.11 -6.74 -18.92
N LEU A 173 8.06 -6.47 -18.01
CA LEU A 173 9.38 -5.93 -18.35
C LEU A 173 9.37 -4.53 -19.00
N ASP A 174 8.31 -3.74 -18.77
CA ASP A 174 8.27 -2.34 -19.22
C ASP A 174 9.49 -1.57 -18.71
N PRO A 175 10.25 -0.87 -19.58
CA PRO A 175 11.51 -0.23 -19.21
C PRO A 175 11.33 0.95 -18.24
N ARG A 176 10.11 1.47 -18.07
CA ARG A 176 9.82 2.52 -17.09
C ARG A 176 9.90 2.02 -15.66
N ILE A 177 9.87 0.71 -15.43
CA ILE A 177 10.04 0.08 -14.12
C ILE A 177 11.45 -0.49 -14.01
N HIS A 178 12.15 -0.17 -12.92
CA HIS A 178 13.51 -0.66 -12.66
C HIS A 178 13.51 -2.11 -12.13
N TRP A 179 13.21 -3.08 -12.99
CA TRP A 179 13.03 -4.49 -12.62
C TRP A 179 14.22 -5.15 -11.91
N GLN A 180 15.45 -4.69 -12.16
CA GLN A 180 16.65 -5.17 -11.45
C GLN A 180 16.61 -4.87 -9.93
N LYS A 181 15.90 -3.81 -9.53
CA LYS A 181 15.67 -3.45 -8.13
C LYS A 181 14.40 -4.07 -7.56
N ALA A 182 13.49 -4.56 -8.42
CA ALA A 182 12.26 -5.19 -7.98
C ALA A 182 12.54 -6.53 -7.29
N ARG A 183 11.67 -6.89 -6.34
CA ARG A 183 11.73 -8.16 -5.63
C ARG A 183 10.35 -8.80 -5.64
N ALA A 184 10.32 -10.12 -5.75
CA ALA A 184 9.09 -10.90 -5.66
C ALA A 184 8.88 -11.44 -4.26
N TYR A 185 7.62 -11.50 -3.83
CA TYR A 185 7.19 -12.32 -2.72
C TYR A 185 6.10 -13.29 -3.20
N ASN A 186 6.43 -14.58 -3.23
CA ASN A 186 5.49 -15.63 -3.60
C ASN A 186 4.60 -15.95 -2.40
N LEU A 187 3.34 -15.52 -2.50
CA LEU A 187 2.34 -15.82 -1.49
C LEU A 187 2.02 -17.32 -1.48
N THR A 188 1.92 -17.88 -0.28
CA THR A 188 1.34 -19.23 -0.11
C THR A 188 -0.13 -19.23 -0.53
N GLN A 189 -0.67 -20.42 -0.83
CA GLN A 189 -2.08 -20.55 -1.19
C GLN A 189 -3.03 -20.01 -0.11
N ALA A 190 -2.70 -20.24 1.17
CA ALA A 190 -3.47 -19.72 2.31
C ALA A 190 -3.45 -18.17 2.33
N GLN A 191 -2.29 -17.56 2.15
CA GLN A 191 -2.18 -16.09 2.10
C GLN A 191 -2.91 -15.50 0.90
N LEU A 192 -2.89 -16.16 -0.26
CA LEU A 192 -3.63 -15.74 -1.45
C LEU A 192 -5.14 -15.77 -1.22
N ILE A 193 -5.66 -16.83 -0.59
CA ILE A 193 -7.09 -16.95 -0.28
C ILE A 193 -7.52 -15.80 0.64
N LYS A 194 -6.81 -15.58 1.74
CA LYS A 194 -7.10 -14.48 2.67
C LYS A 194 -7.00 -13.11 2.00
N LYS A 195 -5.95 -12.88 1.21
CA LYS A 195 -5.78 -11.62 0.45
C LYS A 195 -6.97 -11.37 -0.48
N ARG A 196 -7.44 -12.40 -1.20
CA ARG A 196 -8.62 -12.29 -2.07
C ARG A 196 -9.89 -11.98 -1.27
N GLN A 197 -10.11 -12.67 -0.15
CA GLN A 197 -11.26 -12.41 0.73
C GLN A 197 -11.26 -10.99 1.30
N ALA A 198 -10.08 -10.48 1.66
CA ALA A 198 -9.90 -9.11 2.13
C ALA A 198 -10.17 -8.08 1.03
N ILE A 199 -9.72 -8.32 -0.21
CA ILE A 199 -10.05 -7.45 -1.36
C ILE A 199 -11.56 -7.38 -1.59
N MET A 200 -12.29 -8.48 -1.37
CA MET A 200 -13.76 -8.49 -1.51
C MET A 200 -14.51 -7.67 -0.44
N GLN A 201 -13.82 -7.16 0.59
CA GLN A 201 -14.46 -6.28 1.58
C GLN A 201 -14.65 -4.84 1.09
N PHE A 202 -13.94 -4.44 0.02
CA PHE A 202 -14.09 -3.12 -0.61
C PHE A 202 -15.30 -3.12 -1.56
N LYS A 203 -16.49 -3.39 -1.02
CA LYS A 203 -17.75 -3.51 -1.76
C LYS A 203 -18.04 -2.26 -2.59
N SER A 204 -17.73 -1.09 -2.04
CA SER A 204 -17.86 0.18 -2.74
C SER A 204 -17.11 0.21 -4.08
N GLN A 205 -16.00 -0.53 -4.22
CA GLN A 205 -15.15 -0.55 -5.42
C GLN A 205 -15.50 -1.67 -6.42
N ILE A 206 -16.38 -2.60 -6.04
CA ILE A 206 -16.71 -3.79 -6.86
C ILE A 206 -18.20 -3.88 -7.25
N GLU A 207 -19.08 -3.12 -6.58
CA GLU A 207 -20.54 -3.16 -6.76
C GLU A 207 -21.16 -1.88 -7.35
#